data_AF-A0A399WNE0-F1
#
_entry.id   AF-A0A399WNE0-F1
#
_cell.length_a   1.000
_cell.length_b   1.000
_cell.length_c   1.000
_cell.angle_alpha   90.00
_cell.angle_beta   90.00
_cell.angle_gamma   90.00
#
_symmetry.space_group_name_H-M   'P 1'
#
loop_
_entity.id
_entity.type
_entity.pdbx_description
1 polymer ?
#
loop_
_entity_poly.entity_id
_entity_poly.type
_entity_poly.pdbx_seq_one_letter_code
_entity_poly.pdbx_strand_id
1 'polypeptide(L)'
;MRKFYYLISIVTFVTLTMLGGCKESEIHYSHARHMERGLKDCNICHAYKDDLEPKWPKMAKCLSCHMKNFDTANPQSCLLCHTKPGMEIKVKHNIPKKYRDLKFTHKVHLENKVECNQCHAGIEQSDAITPDLIPDMFGACIPCHKEQGEDKIACDVCHKHIKKNRMPLYHEDRWVKHDDPHWIQKHGSEFYYNQDYCKRCHNDNYWCVNCHQDQKPKSHNNAWRRKTHGFVASWDRKKCSVCHQEDFCIRCHENTTPLSHNASWGGVNTRNRHCLNCHFPVSMVNCTACHPNPAHPSAIDSPHPPFAGNCTQLGCHPPGRSGEPPHPKPMGIHCTVCHNR
;
A
#
# COMPACT_ATOMS: atom_id res chain seq x y z
N MET A 1 -6.55 -67.02 -51.09
CA MET A 1 -6.00 -65.77 -50.51
C MET A 1 -7.12 -65.12 -49.70
N ARG A 2 -7.50 -65.60 -48.52
CA ARG A 2 -6.75 -65.80 -47.27
C ARG A 2 -6.44 -64.46 -46.58
N LYS A 3 -7.34 -64.10 -45.67
CA LYS A 3 -7.05 -63.56 -44.34
C LYS A 3 -6.12 -62.33 -44.26
N PHE A 4 -6.57 -61.10 -44.57
CA PHE A 4 -5.81 -59.93 -44.09
C PHE A 4 -6.59 -58.62 -43.82
N TYR A 5 -7.89 -58.51 -44.14
CA TYR A 5 -8.58 -57.21 -44.05
C TYR A 5 -9.51 -56.98 -42.84
N TYR A 6 -9.74 -57.99 -41.98
CA TYR A 6 -10.64 -57.82 -40.82
C TYR A 6 -9.93 -57.54 -39.48
N LEU A 7 -8.59 -57.46 -39.46
CA LEU A 7 -7.83 -57.28 -38.22
C LEU A 7 -7.43 -55.82 -37.91
N ILE A 8 -7.56 -54.90 -38.87
CA ILE A 8 -7.12 -53.50 -38.67
C ILE A 8 -8.25 -52.58 -38.18
N SER A 9 -9.52 -52.96 -38.37
CA SER A 9 -10.64 -52.08 -37.99
C SER A 9 -11.18 -52.30 -36.57
N ILE A 10 -10.75 -53.36 -35.87
CA ILE A 10 -11.17 -53.65 -34.48
C ILE A 10 -10.11 -53.18 -33.46
N VAL A 11 -8.84 -53.07 -33.86
CA VAL A 11 -7.75 -52.64 -32.95
C VAL A 11 -7.74 -51.12 -32.72
N THR A 12 -8.28 -50.33 -33.65
CA THR A 12 -8.40 -48.87 -33.51
C THR A 12 -9.63 -48.42 -32.71
N PHE A 13 -10.61 -49.30 -32.46
CA PHE A 13 -11.78 -48.98 -31.65
C PHE A 13 -11.67 -49.42 -30.17
N VAL A 14 -10.71 -50.28 -29.84
CA VAL A 14 -10.49 -50.78 -28.46
C VAL A 14 -9.38 -50.00 -27.73
N THR A 15 -8.60 -49.18 -28.43
CA THR A 15 -7.56 -48.33 -27.81
C THR A 15 -8.04 -46.93 -27.41
N LEU A 16 -9.28 -46.54 -27.74
CA LEU A 16 -9.81 -45.20 -27.45
C LEU A 16 -10.74 -45.13 -26.22
N THR A 17 -10.94 -46.23 -25.47
CA THR A 17 -11.74 -46.23 -24.23
C THR A 17 -10.90 -46.29 -22.94
N MET A 18 -9.57 -46.32 -23.04
CA MET A 18 -8.63 -46.33 -21.90
C MET A 18 -7.98 -44.96 -21.62
N LEU A 19 -8.61 -43.86 -22.04
CA LEU A 19 -8.24 -42.49 -21.64
C LEU A 19 -9.37 -41.79 -20.86
N GLY A 20 -10.29 -42.57 -20.28
CA GLY A 20 -11.15 -42.10 -19.20
C GLY A 20 -10.33 -41.96 -17.92
N GLY A 21 -9.41 -40.99 -17.87
CA GLY A 21 -8.68 -40.64 -16.65
C GLY A 21 -9.67 -40.51 -15.50
N CYS A 22 -9.37 -41.13 -14.36
CA CYS A 22 -10.24 -41.16 -13.17
C CYS A 22 -10.85 -39.78 -12.93
N LYS A 23 -12.14 -39.62 -13.22
CA LYS A 23 -12.83 -38.33 -13.04
C LYS A 23 -12.89 -38.04 -11.55
N GLU A 24 -12.18 -37.00 -11.10
CA GLU A 24 -12.19 -36.49 -9.73
C GLU A 24 -13.63 -36.21 -9.28
N SER A 25 -13.99 -36.60 -8.05
CA SER A 25 -15.31 -36.34 -7.46
C SER A 25 -15.22 -35.18 -6.47
N GLU A 26 -16.30 -34.45 -6.32
CA GLU A 26 -16.46 -33.45 -5.26
C GLU A 26 -17.35 -34.03 -4.14
N ILE A 27 -17.53 -33.26 -3.07
CA ILE A 27 -18.42 -33.59 -1.95
C ILE A 27 -19.58 -32.59 -1.93
N HIS A 28 -20.81 -33.10 -1.85
CA HIS A 28 -22.00 -32.34 -1.49
C HIS A 28 -21.98 -32.04 0.01
N TYR A 29 -21.50 -30.85 0.37
CA TYR A 29 -21.45 -30.42 1.76
C TYR A 29 -21.97 -28.98 1.90
N SER A 30 -22.92 -28.79 2.81
CA SER A 30 -23.49 -27.50 3.19
C SER A 30 -23.18 -27.24 4.67
N HIS A 31 -22.46 -26.15 4.95
CA HIS A 31 -22.28 -25.67 6.32
C HIS A 31 -23.63 -25.24 6.90
N ALA A 32 -24.46 -24.52 6.14
CA ALA A 32 -25.77 -24.04 6.56
C ALA A 32 -26.63 -25.14 7.18
N ARG A 33 -26.77 -26.29 6.48
CA ARG A 33 -27.55 -27.43 6.95
C ARG A 33 -26.98 -28.09 8.21
N HIS A 34 -25.66 -28.06 8.40
CA HIS A 34 -25.03 -28.60 9.60
C HIS A 34 -25.17 -27.63 10.79
N MET A 35 -25.11 -26.31 10.53
CA MET A 35 -25.37 -25.27 11.53
C MET A 35 -26.82 -25.31 12.03
N GLU A 36 -27.79 -25.50 11.13
CA GLU A 36 -29.22 -25.68 11.47
C GLU A 36 -29.46 -26.89 12.39
N ARG A 37 -28.62 -27.92 12.28
CA ARG A 37 -28.64 -29.12 13.14
C ARG A 37 -27.90 -28.94 14.46
N GLY A 38 -27.42 -27.74 14.76
CA GLY A 38 -26.79 -27.39 16.03
C GLY A 38 -25.27 -27.60 16.08
N LEU A 39 -24.62 -27.91 14.96
CA LEU A 39 -23.16 -28.08 14.90
C LEU A 39 -22.45 -26.72 14.80
N LYS A 40 -22.57 -25.91 15.87
CA LYS A 40 -22.05 -24.53 15.90
C LYS A 40 -20.55 -24.42 16.13
N ASP A 41 -19.94 -25.44 16.74
CA ASP A 41 -18.50 -25.46 16.97
C ASP A 41 -17.79 -26.04 15.74
N CYS A 42 -17.04 -25.20 15.03
CA CYS A 42 -16.27 -25.58 13.83
C CYS A 42 -15.29 -26.72 14.12
N ASN A 43 -14.79 -26.81 15.36
CA ASN A 43 -13.78 -27.77 15.80
C ASN A 43 -14.37 -29.18 15.90
N ILE A 44 -15.71 -29.29 15.93
CA ILE A 44 -16.39 -30.57 15.82
C ILE A 44 -15.93 -31.25 14.54
N CYS A 45 -15.81 -30.54 13.42
CA CYS A 45 -15.40 -31.14 12.14
C CYS A 45 -13.92 -30.87 11.81
N HIS A 46 -13.45 -29.65 12.03
CA HIS A 46 -12.10 -29.20 11.72
C HIS A 46 -11.17 -29.42 12.91
N ALA A 47 -10.69 -30.65 13.08
CA ALA A 47 -9.78 -30.99 14.17
C ALA A 47 -8.42 -30.28 14.00
N TYR A 48 -8.01 -29.54 15.04
CA TYR A 48 -6.65 -29.05 15.19
C TYR A 48 -5.75 -30.17 15.72
N LYS A 49 -4.51 -30.24 15.23
CA LYS A 49 -3.44 -30.89 16.00
C LYS A 49 -2.69 -29.82 16.79
N ASP A 50 -1.57 -30.18 17.40
CA ASP A 50 -0.69 -29.23 18.11
C ASP A 50 -0.17 -28.09 17.20
N ASP A 51 -0.32 -28.26 15.87
CA ASP A 51 0.01 -27.24 14.87
C ASP A 51 -1.03 -26.13 14.74
N LEU A 52 -2.22 -26.26 15.35
CA LEU A 52 -3.38 -25.36 15.17
C LEU A 52 -3.73 -25.10 13.70
N GLU A 53 -3.44 -26.06 12.82
CA GLU A 53 -3.80 -25.98 11.41
C GLU A 53 -5.11 -26.76 11.17
N PRO A 54 -6.21 -26.09 10.77
CA PRO A 54 -7.46 -26.76 10.46
C PRO A 54 -7.27 -27.71 9.29
N LYS A 55 -7.63 -28.98 9.48
CA LYS A 55 -7.53 -30.01 8.42
C LYS A 55 -8.90 -30.26 7.82
N TRP A 56 -8.89 -30.68 6.56
CA TRP A 56 -10.08 -31.21 5.91
C TRP A 56 -10.60 -32.42 6.70
N PRO A 57 -11.89 -32.45 7.07
CA PRO A 57 -12.47 -33.61 7.74
C PRO A 57 -12.31 -34.86 6.86
N LYS A 58 -11.83 -35.94 7.45
CA LYS A 58 -11.75 -37.24 6.75
C LYS A 58 -13.11 -37.92 6.76
N MET A 59 -13.31 -38.87 5.84
CA MET A 59 -14.55 -39.66 5.75
C MET A 59 -15.01 -40.25 7.10
N ALA A 60 -14.08 -40.78 7.91
CA ALA A 60 -14.38 -41.30 9.24
C ALA A 60 -15.10 -40.29 10.15
N LYS A 61 -14.82 -38.99 9.98
CA LYS A 61 -15.44 -37.92 10.76
C LYS A 61 -16.86 -37.61 10.32
N CYS A 62 -17.14 -37.67 9.02
CA CYS A 62 -18.51 -37.59 8.50
C CYS A 62 -19.31 -38.81 9.00
N LEU A 63 -18.70 -39.99 8.90
CA LEU A 63 -19.33 -41.23 9.28
C LEU A 63 -19.65 -41.28 10.77
N SER A 64 -18.89 -40.67 11.69
CA SER A 64 -19.22 -40.70 13.12
C SER A 64 -20.65 -40.26 13.47
N CYS A 65 -21.30 -39.46 12.61
CA CYS A 65 -22.72 -39.12 12.72
C CYS A 65 -23.58 -39.75 11.62
N HIS A 66 -23.02 -39.99 10.42
CA HIS A 66 -23.76 -40.49 9.26
C HIS A 66 -23.73 -42.03 9.07
N MET A 67 -23.07 -42.82 9.95
CA MET A 67 -22.93 -44.29 9.79
C MET A 67 -24.26 -45.00 9.50
N LYS A 68 -25.33 -44.59 10.18
CA LYS A 68 -26.64 -45.24 10.08
C LYS A 68 -27.23 -45.23 8.67
N ASN A 69 -26.86 -44.24 7.86
CA ASN A 69 -27.40 -44.03 6.52
C ASN A 69 -26.39 -44.44 5.43
N PHE A 70 -25.28 -45.11 5.79
CA PHE A 70 -24.20 -45.44 4.86
C PHE A 70 -23.96 -46.94 4.80
N ASP A 71 -23.99 -47.49 3.59
CA ASP A 71 -23.70 -48.89 3.30
C ASP A 71 -22.53 -48.98 2.32
N THR A 72 -21.37 -49.47 2.81
CA THR A 72 -20.14 -49.63 2.03
C THR A 72 -20.26 -50.63 0.88
N ALA A 73 -21.24 -51.54 0.92
CA ALA A 73 -21.46 -52.51 -0.14
C ALA A 73 -22.30 -51.96 -1.31
N ASN A 74 -22.95 -50.79 -1.13
CA ASN A 74 -23.82 -50.19 -2.13
C ASN A 74 -23.18 -48.93 -2.75
N PRO A 75 -22.74 -48.96 -4.01
CA PRO A 75 -22.15 -47.79 -4.69
C PRO A 75 -23.06 -46.55 -4.76
N GLN A 76 -24.38 -46.71 -4.62
CA GLN A 76 -25.32 -45.58 -4.58
C GLN A 76 -25.24 -44.82 -3.25
N SER A 77 -24.82 -45.46 -2.15
CA SER A 77 -24.64 -44.79 -0.85
C SER A 77 -23.51 -43.75 -0.93
N CYS A 78 -22.52 -43.95 -1.80
CA CYS A 78 -21.45 -42.98 -2.05
C CYS A 78 -22.00 -41.66 -2.60
N LEU A 79 -23.08 -41.69 -3.39
CA LEU A 79 -23.69 -40.49 -3.99
C LEU A 79 -24.45 -39.62 -2.98
N LEU A 80 -24.67 -40.10 -1.75
CA LEU A 80 -25.20 -39.28 -0.66
C LEU A 80 -24.25 -38.14 -0.28
N CYS A 81 -22.95 -38.36 -0.49
CA CYS A 81 -21.92 -37.38 -0.18
C CYS A 81 -21.12 -36.96 -1.41
N HIS A 82 -20.95 -37.82 -2.41
CA HIS A 82 -20.07 -37.56 -3.55
C HIS A 82 -20.84 -37.22 -4.82
N THR A 83 -20.29 -36.32 -5.64
CA THR A 83 -20.90 -35.94 -6.92
C THR A 83 -20.78 -37.01 -8.00
N LYS A 84 -19.88 -37.99 -7.83
CA LYS A 84 -19.65 -39.09 -8.79
C LYS A 84 -19.53 -40.43 -8.07
N PRO A 85 -20.02 -41.54 -8.68
CA PRO A 85 -19.94 -42.86 -8.09
C PRO A 85 -18.54 -43.45 -8.28
N GLY A 86 -18.10 -44.33 -7.37
CA GLY A 86 -16.86 -45.08 -7.48
C GLY A 86 -16.44 -45.74 -6.17
N MET A 87 -15.70 -46.84 -6.27
CA MET A 87 -15.11 -47.51 -5.07
C MET A 87 -13.81 -46.84 -4.61
N GLU A 88 -13.17 -46.05 -5.47
CA GLU A 88 -11.99 -45.25 -5.15
C GLU A 88 -12.24 -43.79 -5.56
N ILE A 89 -12.71 -42.98 -4.61
CA ILE A 89 -13.08 -41.58 -4.87
C ILE A 89 -11.94 -40.65 -4.44
N LYS A 90 -11.40 -39.90 -5.40
CA LYS A 90 -10.43 -38.82 -5.13
C LYS A 90 -11.16 -37.49 -5.06
N VAL A 91 -11.16 -36.89 -3.87
CA VAL A 91 -11.70 -35.55 -3.62
C VAL A 91 -10.61 -34.52 -3.77
N LYS A 92 -10.84 -33.54 -4.65
CA LYS A 92 -9.90 -32.46 -4.90
C LYS A 92 -10.25 -31.23 -4.08
N HIS A 93 -9.27 -30.73 -3.34
CA HIS A 93 -9.35 -29.47 -2.63
C HIS A 93 -8.63 -28.41 -3.47
N ASN A 94 -9.39 -27.58 -4.18
CA ASN A 94 -8.85 -26.54 -5.04
C ASN A 94 -8.45 -25.31 -4.20
N ILE A 95 -7.26 -25.34 -3.60
CA ILE A 95 -6.64 -24.13 -3.05
C ILE A 95 -5.93 -23.41 -4.20
N PRO A 96 -6.34 -22.17 -4.56
CA PRO A 96 -5.71 -21.44 -5.64
C PRO A 96 -4.20 -21.29 -5.43
N LYS A 97 -3.41 -21.48 -6.49
CA LYS A 97 -1.93 -21.42 -6.42
C LYS A 97 -1.41 -20.10 -5.83
N LYS A 98 -2.19 -19.00 -5.95
CA LYS A 98 -1.88 -17.68 -5.38
C LYS A 98 -1.62 -17.72 -3.87
N TYR A 99 -2.27 -18.61 -3.12
CA TYR A 99 -2.07 -18.72 -1.67
C TYR A 99 -0.75 -19.40 -1.28
N ARG A 100 -0.06 -20.09 -2.21
CA ARG A 100 1.21 -20.80 -1.91
C ARG A 100 2.35 -19.84 -1.59
N ASP A 101 2.27 -18.61 -2.10
CA ASP A 101 3.27 -17.57 -1.88
C ASP A 101 3.11 -16.85 -0.53
N LEU A 102 2.01 -17.07 0.19
CA LEU A 102 1.77 -16.39 1.46
C LEU A 102 2.50 -17.06 2.63
N LYS A 103 3.05 -16.23 3.52
CA LYS A 103 3.55 -16.55 4.86
C LYS A 103 2.39 -16.50 5.86
N PHE A 104 1.40 -17.37 5.65
CA PHE A 104 0.21 -17.44 6.49
C PHE A 104 0.21 -18.72 7.32
N THR A 105 -0.21 -18.61 8.59
CA THR A 105 -0.39 -19.74 9.52
C THR A 105 -1.64 -19.49 10.34
N HIS A 106 -2.54 -20.47 10.44
CA HIS A 106 -3.74 -20.32 11.29
C HIS A 106 -3.36 -20.22 12.76
N LYS A 107 -2.31 -20.94 13.19
CA LYS A 107 -1.78 -20.92 14.56
C LYS A 107 -1.63 -19.52 15.14
N VAL A 108 -0.87 -18.66 14.46
CA VAL A 108 -0.60 -17.29 14.94
C VAL A 108 -1.89 -16.50 15.10
N HIS A 109 -2.86 -16.67 14.19
CA HIS A 109 -4.13 -15.93 14.25
C HIS A 109 -5.03 -16.46 15.37
N LEU A 110 -5.13 -17.78 15.53
CA LEU A 110 -5.90 -18.40 16.60
C LEU A 110 -5.33 -18.08 17.99
N GLU A 111 -4.00 -18.04 18.15
CA GLU A 111 -3.33 -17.62 19.40
C GLU A 111 -3.58 -16.14 19.72
N ASN A 112 -3.81 -15.31 18.70
CA ASN A 112 -4.22 -13.92 18.84
C ASN A 112 -5.75 -13.73 18.91
N LYS A 113 -6.51 -14.81 19.13
CA LYS A 113 -7.98 -14.79 19.30
C LYS A 113 -8.74 -14.26 18.09
N VAL A 114 -8.23 -14.51 16.89
CA VAL A 114 -8.96 -14.28 15.64
C VAL A 114 -9.85 -15.48 15.37
N GLU A 115 -11.16 -15.23 15.31
CA GLU A 115 -12.19 -16.25 15.08
C GLU A 115 -12.27 -16.63 13.58
N CYS A 116 -12.69 -17.86 13.30
CA CYS A 116 -12.71 -18.41 11.94
C CYS A 116 -13.54 -17.56 10.96
N ASN A 117 -14.70 -17.08 11.41
CA ASN A 117 -15.66 -16.32 10.62
C ASN A 117 -15.23 -14.87 10.34
N GLN A 118 -14.23 -14.35 11.06
CA GLN A 118 -13.67 -13.03 10.78
C GLN A 118 -12.90 -13.02 9.45
N CYS A 119 -12.35 -14.17 9.04
CA CYS A 119 -11.74 -14.32 7.72
C CYS A 119 -12.66 -15.09 6.75
N HIS A 120 -13.26 -16.20 7.18
CA HIS A 120 -14.19 -17.00 6.39
C HIS A 120 -15.62 -16.49 6.50
N ALA A 121 -15.84 -15.23 6.15
CA ALA A 121 -17.14 -14.57 6.26
C ALA A 121 -18.22 -15.33 5.45
N GLY A 122 -19.39 -15.52 6.05
CA GLY A 122 -20.52 -16.20 5.41
C GLY A 122 -20.41 -17.73 5.33
N ILE A 123 -19.35 -18.34 5.88
CA ILE A 123 -19.17 -19.80 5.83
C ILE A 123 -20.34 -20.55 6.47
N GLU A 124 -20.89 -20.03 7.57
CA GLU A 124 -21.99 -20.64 8.31
C GLU A 124 -23.28 -20.74 7.49
N GLN A 125 -23.47 -19.86 6.50
CA GLN A 125 -24.63 -19.84 5.62
C GLN A 125 -24.34 -20.49 4.26
N SER A 126 -23.13 -21.03 4.06
CA SER A 126 -22.75 -21.56 2.77
C SER A 126 -23.29 -22.97 2.53
N ASP A 127 -23.96 -23.16 1.41
CA ASP A 127 -24.44 -24.46 0.93
C ASP A 127 -23.41 -25.25 0.12
N ALA A 128 -22.28 -24.63 -0.21
CA ALA A 128 -21.22 -25.25 -0.99
C ALA A 128 -19.83 -24.83 -0.52
N ILE A 129 -18.83 -25.68 -0.73
CA ILE A 129 -17.43 -25.35 -0.50
C ILE A 129 -16.87 -24.79 -1.81
N THR A 130 -16.96 -23.48 -1.99
CA THR A 130 -16.42 -22.77 -3.18
C THR A 130 -15.13 -22.02 -2.84
N PRO A 131 -14.28 -21.73 -3.84
CA PRO A 131 -13.08 -20.90 -3.64
C PRO A 131 -13.37 -19.49 -3.11
N ASP A 132 -14.61 -19.00 -3.23
CA ASP A 132 -15.04 -17.68 -2.76
C ASP A 132 -15.09 -17.59 -1.23
N LEU A 133 -15.15 -18.74 -0.54
CA LEU A 133 -15.02 -18.82 0.92
C LEU A 133 -13.58 -18.66 1.40
N ILE A 134 -12.60 -18.62 0.48
CA ILE A 134 -11.21 -18.40 0.85
C ILE A 134 -10.99 -16.89 1.00
N PRO A 135 -10.46 -16.42 2.14
CA PRO A 135 -10.31 -15.00 2.40
C PRO A 135 -9.46 -14.31 1.32
N ASP A 136 -9.84 -13.10 0.94
CA ASP A 136 -9.07 -12.27 0.04
C ASP A 136 -8.15 -11.31 0.83
N MET A 137 -7.07 -10.86 0.19
CA MET A 137 -6.07 -10.02 0.85
C MET A 137 -6.63 -8.66 1.26
N PHE A 138 -7.45 -8.03 0.42
CA PHE A 138 -7.90 -6.65 0.62
C PHE A 138 -9.06 -6.57 1.62
N GLY A 139 -9.98 -7.53 1.57
CA GLY A 139 -11.14 -7.60 2.44
C GLY A 139 -10.82 -8.20 3.81
N ALA A 140 -10.00 -9.26 3.88
CA ALA A 140 -9.80 -10.00 5.12
C ALA A 140 -8.48 -9.69 5.84
N CYS A 141 -7.38 -9.51 5.10
CA CYS A 141 -6.04 -9.39 5.71
C CYS A 141 -5.66 -7.93 5.98
N ILE A 142 -5.75 -7.08 4.96
CA ILE A 142 -5.26 -5.68 5.00
C ILE A 142 -5.93 -4.84 6.09
N PRO A 143 -7.27 -4.89 6.33
CA PRO A 143 -7.90 -4.00 7.30
C PRO A 143 -7.29 -4.11 8.70
N CYS A 144 -7.20 -5.33 9.23
CA CYS A 144 -6.65 -5.59 10.56
C CYS A 144 -5.13 -5.35 10.62
N HIS A 145 -4.38 -5.73 9.57
CA HIS A 145 -2.93 -5.52 9.56
C HIS A 145 -2.56 -4.04 9.42
N LYS A 146 -3.32 -3.27 8.63
CA LYS A 146 -3.10 -1.83 8.45
C LYS A 146 -3.32 -1.05 9.73
N GLU A 147 -4.32 -1.44 10.54
CA GLU A 147 -4.54 -0.85 11.87
C GLU A 147 -3.35 -1.00 12.81
N GLN A 148 -2.52 -2.02 12.60
CA GLN A 148 -1.29 -2.24 13.38
C GLN A 148 -0.08 -1.44 12.88
N GLY A 149 -0.17 -0.83 11.68
CA GLY A 149 0.88 0.01 11.10
C GLY A 149 1.09 -0.22 9.59
N GLU A 150 1.54 0.81 8.88
CA GLU A 150 1.85 0.74 7.44
C GLU A 150 2.99 -0.26 7.14
N ASP A 151 3.90 -0.49 8.09
CA ASP A 151 4.96 -1.52 7.99
C ASP A 151 4.39 -2.94 8.03
N LYS A 152 3.21 -3.16 8.63
CA LYS A 152 2.58 -4.48 8.75
C LYS A 152 1.87 -4.94 7.48
N ILE A 153 1.68 -4.03 6.53
CA ILE A 153 1.16 -4.33 5.19
C ILE A 153 2.26 -4.23 4.12
N ALA A 154 3.52 -4.13 4.53
CA ALA A 154 4.64 -4.25 3.60
C ALA A 154 4.60 -5.64 2.94
N CYS A 155 4.87 -5.68 1.63
CA CYS A 155 4.63 -6.88 0.82
C CYS A 155 5.37 -8.12 1.36
N ASP A 156 6.54 -7.95 1.99
CA ASP A 156 7.42 -9.04 2.43
C ASP A 156 7.01 -9.63 3.78
N VAL A 157 6.14 -8.92 4.50
CA VAL A 157 5.47 -9.45 5.69
C VAL A 157 4.63 -10.66 5.30
N CYS A 158 3.86 -10.54 4.22
CA CYS A 158 2.93 -11.59 3.79
C CYS A 158 3.51 -12.47 2.67
N HIS A 159 4.28 -11.94 1.72
CA HIS A 159 4.76 -12.70 0.56
C HIS A 159 6.14 -13.32 0.78
N LYS A 160 6.26 -14.60 0.42
CA LYS A 160 7.55 -15.33 0.38
C LYS A 160 8.43 -14.84 -0.76
N HIS A 161 7.83 -14.53 -1.92
CA HIS A 161 8.57 -14.09 -3.10
C HIS A 161 7.95 -12.82 -3.68
N ILE A 162 8.54 -11.66 -3.38
CA ILE A 162 8.18 -10.42 -4.06
C ILE A 162 8.96 -10.33 -5.36
N LYS A 163 8.23 -10.35 -6.48
CA LYS A 163 8.79 -10.00 -7.77
C LYS A 163 8.71 -8.49 -7.93
N LYS A 164 9.80 -7.78 -7.65
CA LYS A 164 9.90 -6.31 -7.76
C LYS A 164 9.41 -5.75 -9.11
N ASN A 165 9.53 -6.54 -10.18
CA ASN A 165 9.14 -6.17 -11.55
C ASN A 165 7.88 -6.91 -12.05
N ARG A 166 7.05 -7.47 -11.16
CA ARG A 166 5.79 -8.13 -11.58
C ARG A 166 4.65 -7.66 -10.70
N MET A 167 3.62 -7.12 -11.36
CA MET A 167 2.42 -6.62 -10.71
C MET A 167 1.67 -7.73 -9.96
N PRO A 168 1.12 -7.46 -8.76
CA PRO A 168 0.19 -8.36 -8.09
C PRO A 168 -1.04 -8.62 -8.98
N LEU A 169 -1.60 -9.83 -8.89
CA LEU A 169 -2.79 -10.22 -9.67
C LEU A 169 -4.09 -9.52 -9.22
N TYR A 170 -4.04 -8.78 -8.12
CA TYR A 170 -5.18 -8.09 -7.53
C TYR A 170 -4.81 -6.64 -7.23
N HIS A 171 -5.61 -5.72 -7.73
CA HIS A 171 -5.51 -4.29 -7.52
C HIS A 171 -6.91 -3.75 -7.17
N GLU A 172 -6.95 -2.59 -6.51
CA GLU A 172 -8.19 -1.79 -6.32
C GLU A 172 -8.78 -1.39 -7.69
N ASP A 173 -10.02 -0.89 -7.71
CA ASP A 173 -10.95 -0.73 -8.87
C ASP A 173 -10.42 -0.12 -10.19
N ARG A 174 -9.21 0.44 -10.21
CA ARG A 174 -8.57 1.02 -11.41
C ARG A 174 -7.27 0.30 -11.78
N TRP A 175 -7.36 -0.60 -12.77
CA TRP A 175 -6.19 -1.31 -13.32
C TRP A 175 -5.29 -0.36 -14.12
N VAL A 176 -4.08 -0.11 -13.62
CA VAL A 176 -3.01 0.59 -14.34
C VAL A 176 -2.16 -0.42 -15.13
N LYS A 177 -2.41 -0.57 -16.44
CA LYS A 177 -1.67 -1.50 -17.32
C LYS A 177 -0.37 -0.86 -17.84
N HIS A 178 0.79 -1.34 -17.38
CA HIS A 178 2.10 -0.85 -17.84
C HIS A 178 2.43 -1.18 -19.30
N ASP A 179 1.73 -2.15 -19.88
CA ASP A 179 1.88 -2.58 -21.28
C ASP A 179 0.82 -1.96 -22.22
N ASP A 180 -0.05 -1.06 -21.71
CA ASP A 180 -1.00 -0.35 -22.56
C ASP A 180 -0.25 0.50 -23.59
N PRO A 181 -0.53 0.36 -24.90
CA PRO A 181 0.03 1.23 -25.94
C PRO A 181 -0.21 2.73 -25.67
N HIS A 182 -1.24 3.06 -24.89
CA HIS A 182 -1.58 4.41 -24.47
C HIS A 182 -1.05 4.79 -23.08
N TRP A 183 -0.04 4.07 -22.59
CA TRP A 183 0.58 4.31 -21.28
C TRP A 183 1.00 5.77 -21.09
N ILE A 184 1.73 6.32 -22.08
CA ILE A 184 2.25 7.70 -22.03
C ILE A 184 1.13 8.73 -21.90
N GLN A 185 -0.05 8.48 -22.47
CA GLN A 185 -1.18 9.39 -22.42
C GLN A 185 -1.90 9.35 -21.07
N LYS A 186 -1.93 8.19 -20.40
CA LYS A 186 -2.79 7.92 -19.23
C LYS A 186 -2.04 7.89 -17.90
N HIS A 187 -0.80 7.42 -17.85
CA HIS A 187 -0.13 7.16 -16.56
C HIS A 187 -0.02 8.40 -15.67
N GLY A 188 0.12 9.59 -16.27
CA GLY A 188 0.14 10.84 -15.51
C GLY A 188 -1.16 11.08 -14.75
N SER A 189 -2.33 10.87 -15.37
CA SER A 189 -3.62 11.03 -14.67
C SER A 189 -3.83 9.96 -13.61
N GLU A 190 -3.37 8.72 -13.86
CA GLU A 190 -3.42 7.65 -12.87
C GLU A 190 -2.53 7.97 -11.65
N PHE A 191 -1.33 8.50 -11.88
CA PHE A 191 -0.43 8.96 -10.83
C PHE A 191 -1.05 10.09 -10.02
N TYR A 192 -1.64 11.11 -10.66
CA TYR A 192 -2.30 12.21 -9.93
C TYR A 192 -3.51 11.76 -9.13
N TYR A 193 -4.21 10.72 -9.59
CA TYR A 193 -5.35 10.14 -8.88
C TYR A 193 -4.91 9.44 -7.59
N ASN A 194 -3.87 8.60 -7.64
CA ASN A 194 -3.37 7.89 -6.46
C ASN A 194 -1.85 7.65 -6.57
N GLN A 195 -1.06 8.61 -6.08
CA GLN A 195 0.40 8.53 -6.11
C GLN A 195 0.92 7.38 -5.23
N ASP A 196 0.27 7.16 -4.09
CA ASP A 196 0.73 6.18 -3.11
C ASP A 196 0.53 4.76 -3.62
N TYR A 197 -0.49 4.52 -4.45
CA TYR A 197 -0.65 3.25 -5.17
C TYR A 197 0.58 2.91 -6.03
N CYS A 198 1.10 3.87 -6.78
CA CYS A 198 2.32 3.66 -7.58
C CYS A 198 3.55 3.41 -6.70
N LYS A 199 3.69 4.17 -5.60
CA LYS A 199 4.79 4.06 -4.64
C LYS A 199 4.81 2.76 -3.85
N ARG A 200 3.73 1.95 -3.85
CA ARG A 200 3.73 0.60 -3.25
C ARG A 200 4.69 -0.35 -3.96
N CYS A 201 4.94 -0.13 -5.24
CA CYS A 201 5.86 -0.95 -6.05
C CYS A 201 7.06 -0.15 -6.56
N HIS A 202 6.85 1.13 -6.91
CA HIS A 202 7.90 2.04 -7.37
C HIS A 202 8.48 2.82 -6.19
N ASN A 203 9.28 2.13 -5.39
CA ASN A 203 9.83 2.67 -4.13
C ASN A 203 11.03 3.62 -4.36
N ASP A 204 11.58 3.60 -5.57
CA ASP A 204 12.61 4.54 -6.01
C ASP A 204 12.09 5.37 -7.18
N ASN A 205 12.68 6.55 -7.37
CA ASN A 205 12.32 7.44 -8.47
C ASN A 205 13.13 7.15 -9.74
N TYR A 206 13.89 6.05 -9.81
CA TYR A 206 14.82 5.80 -10.91
C TYR A 206 14.09 5.77 -12.25
N TRP A 207 13.00 5.00 -12.35
CA TRP A 207 12.23 4.89 -13.59
C TRP A 207 11.52 6.19 -13.98
N CYS A 208 10.97 6.89 -12.99
CA CYS A 208 10.34 8.20 -13.19
C CYS A 208 11.37 9.18 -13.78
N VAL A 209 12.54 9.27 -13.17
CA VAL A 209 13.61 10.19 -13.58
C VAL A 209 14.20 9.78 -14.93
N ASN A 210 14.54 8.51 -15.11
CA ASN A 210 15.18 8.02 -16.34
C ASN A 210 14.30 8.25 -17.57
N CYS A 211 13.00 7.97 -17.49
CA CYS A 211 12.08 8.24 -18.59
C CYS A 211 11.81 9.74 -18.76
N HIS A 212 11.55 10.47 -17.66
CA HIS A 212 11.20 11.89 -17.75
C HIS A 212 12.37 12.84 -18.03
N GLN A 213 13.61 12.35 -17.96
CA GLN A 213 14.79 13.04 -18.48
C GLN A 213 14.67 13.26 -19.99
N ASP A 214 14.22 12.25 -20.73
CA ASP A 214 14.00 12.31 -22.17
C ASP A 214 12.59 12.81 -22.52
N GLN A 215 11.58 12.31 -21.81
CA GLN A 215 10.16 12.59 -22.04
C GLN A 215 9.58 13.44 -20.92
N LYS A 216 9.73 14.76 -21.03
CA LYS A 216 9.25 15.70 -20.01
C LYS A 216 7.75 15.51 -19.72
N PRO A 217 7.30 15.59 -18.44
CA PRO A 217 5.88 15.54 -18.12
C PRO A 217 5.12 16.64 -18.87
N LYS A 218 3.83 16.43 -19.19
CA LYS A 218 3.00 17.42 -19.90
C LYS A 218 2.99 18.81 -19.24
N SER A 219 3.15 18.85 -17.92
CA SER A 219 3.27 20.08 -17.14
C SER A 219 4.54 20.87 -17.44
N HIS A 220 5.62 20.24 -17.91
CA HIS A 220 6.93 20.87 -18.10
C HIS A 220 7.06 21.55 -19.47
N ASN A 221 6.17 22.51 -19.74
CA ASN A 221 6.17 23.34 -20.94
C ASN A 221 6.44 24.82 -20.63
N ASN A 222 6.68 25.63 -21.66
CA ASN A 222 6.99 27.06 -21.51
C ASN A 222 5.85 27.87 -20.86
N ALA A 223 4.59 27.49 -21.08
CA ALA A 223 3.46 28.17 -20.46
C ALA A 223 3.46 27.93 -18.95
N TRP A 224 3.68 26.69 -18.51
CA TRP A 224 3.81 26.37 -17.09
C TRP A 224 5.00 27.08 -16.44
N ARG A 225 6.18 26.98 -17.08
CA ARG A 225 7.40 27.67 -16.61
C ARG A 225 7.20 29.18 -16.48
N ARG A 226 6.43 29.82 -17.37
CA ARG A 226 6.28 31.28 -17.33
C ARG A 226 5.09 31.76 -16.51
N LYS A 227 4.06 30.94 -16.31
CA LYS A 227 2.77 31.42 -15.77
C LYS A 227 2.30 30.71 -14.51
N THR A 228 2.58 29.42 -14.34
CA THR A 228 1.89 28.63 -13.30
C THR A 228 2.81 27.87 -12.34
N HIS A 229 4.08 27.61 -12.67
CA HIS A 229 4.98 26.90 -11.75
C HIS A 229 5.19 27.65 -10.42
N GLY A 230 5.29 28.99 -10.46
CA GLY A 230 5.46 29.81 -9.26
C GLY A 230 4.24 29.75 -8.33
N PHE A 231 3.03 29.66 -8.89
CA PHE A 231 1.82 29.42 -8.12
C PHE A 231 1.87 28.02 -7.50
N VAL A 232 2.10 26.96 -8.28
CA VAL A 232 2.18 25.59 -7.72
C VAL A 232 3.25 25.47 -6.63
N ALA A 233 4.42 26.09 -6.84
CA ALA A 233 5.50 26.14 -5.86
C ALA A 233 5.17 26.99 -4.62
N SER A 234 4.21 27.91 -4.64
CA SER A 234 3.80 28.61 -3.42
C SER A 234 2.98 27.72 -2.50
N TRP A 235 2.25 26.74 -3.04
CA TRP A 235 1.37 25.84 -2.28
C TRP A 235 2.07 24.55 -1.85
N ASP A 236 2.89 23.94 -2.71
CA ASP A 236 3.48 22.63 -2.44
C ASP A 236 4.80 22.41 -3.19
N ARG A 237 5.91 22.92 -2.61
CA ARG A 237 7.27 22.73 -3.17
C ARG A 237 7.75 21.28 -3.05
N LYS A 238 7.26 20.54 -2.06
CA LYS A 238 7.69 19.16 -1.81
C LYS A 238 7.36 18.23 -2.98
N LYS A 239 6.31 18.55 -3.76
CA LYS A 239 6.01 17.87 -5.03
C LYS A 239 7.13 17.99 -6.07
N CYS A 240 7.88 19.09 -6.08
CA CYS A 240 9.00 19.29 -6.99
C CYS A 240 10.21 18.47 -6.54
N SER A 241 10.41 18.34 -5.21
CA SER A 241 11.46 17.56 -4.57
C SER A 241 11.46 16.06 -4.90
N VAL A 242 10.38 15.56 -5.51
CA VAL A 242 10.31 14.20 -6.05
C VAL A 242 11.37 13.98 -7.14
N CYS A 243 11.64 15.00 -7.96
CA CYS A 243 12.59 14.91 -9.08
C CYS A 243 13.68 16.00 -9.06
N HIS A 244 13.40 17.16 -8.47
CA HIS A 244 14.29 18.32 -8.47
C HIS A 244 14.84 18.60 -7.07
N GLN A 245 16.13 18.87 -6.97
CA GLN A 245 16.75 19.29 -5.71
C GLN A 245 16.56 20.80 -5.47
N GLU A 246 16.75 21.24 -4.23
CA GLU A 246 16.60 22.66 -3.84
C GLU A 246 17.54 23.59 -4.62
N ASP A 247 18.70 23.08 -5.04
CA ASP A 247 19.69 23.78 -5.87
C ASP A 247 19.12 24.25 -7.23
N PHE A 248 18.12 23.55 -7.77
CA PHE A 248 17.49 23.89 -9.05
C PHE A 248 16.73 25.21 -8.96
N CYS A 249 16.02 25.43 -7.85
CA CYS A 249 15.29 26.67 -7.60
C CYS A 249 16.24 27.86 -7.58
N ILE A 250 17.37 27.71 -6.87
CA ILE A 250 18.38 28.74 -6.70
C ILE A 250 19.04 29.05 -8.05
N ARG A 251 19.56 28.05 -8.77
CA ARG A 251 20.25 28.27 -10.05
C ARG A 251 19.41 29.01 -11.09
N CYS A 252 18.11 28.71 -11.16
CA CYS A 252 17.22 29.39 -12.11
C CYS A 252 16.90 30.83 -11.64
N HIS A 253 16.58 30.99 -10.35
CA HIS A 253 16.15 32.27 -9.79
C HIS A 253 17.30 33.20 -9.38
N GLU A 254 18.55 32.74 -9.47
CA GLU A 254 19.74 33.58 -9.35
C GLU A 254 19.77 34.69 -10.41
N ASN A 255 19.34 34.36 -11.64
CA ASN A 255 19.31 35.30 -12.77
C ASN A 255 17.89 35.63 -13.23
N THR A 256 16.85 35.06 -12.60
CA THR A 256 15.45 35.25 -12.98
C THR A 256 14.59 35.54 -11.76
N THR A 257 14.23 36.80 -11.57
CA THR A 257 13.33 37.19 -10.46
C THR A 257 11.94 36.55 -10.62
N PRO A 258 11.39 35.91 -9.58
CA PRO A 258 10.03 35.36 -9.63
C PRO A 258 8.99 36.44 -9.92
N LEU A 259 7.95 36.14 -10.70
CA LEU A 259 6.84 37.08 -10.98
C LEU A 259 6.08 37.55 -9.73
N SER A 260 6.15 36.75 -8.66
CA SER A 260 5.60 37.13 -7.36
C SER A 260 6.33 38.32 -6.75
N HIS A 261 7.62 38.52 -7.04
CA HIS A 261 8.44 39.65 -6.58
C HIS A 261 8.21 40.88 -7.46
N ASN A 262 6.96 41.31 -7.58
CA ASN A 262 6.59 42.57 -8.24
C ASN A 262 6.54 43.73 -7.22
N ALA A 263 6.28 44.95 -7.68
CA ALA A 263 6.22 46.14 -6.81
C ALA A 263 5.19 46.04 -5.66
N SER A 264 4.21 45.13 -5.77
CA SER A 264 3.22 44.84 -4.71
C SER A 264 3.73 43.85 -3.65
N TRP A 265 4.94 43.30 -3.81
CA TRP A 265 5.58 42.35 -2.90
C TRP A 265 6.58 43.08 -2.00
N GLY A 266 6.20 43.36 -0.74
CA GLY A 266 7.07 44.04 0.23
C GLY A 266 7.21 45.55 0.05
N GLY A 267 6.42 46.17 -0.83
CA GLY A 267 6.40 47.63 -1.00
C GLY A 267 5.76 48.37 0.18
N VAL A 268 6.26 49.58 0.47
CA VAL A 268 5.93 50.41 1.65
C VAL A 268 4.42 50.67 1.82
N ASN A 269 3.64 50.62 0.74
CA ASN A 269 2.20 50.87 0.72
C ASN A 269 1.36 49.69 0.20
N THR A 270 1.88 48.46 0.30
CA THR A 270 1.23 47.25 -0.21
C THR A 270 0.61 46.46 0.95
N ARG A 271 -0.55 45.83 0.73
CA ARG A 271 -1.15 44.91 1.73
C ARG A 271 -0.26 43.70 2.01
N ASN A 272 0.63 43.36 1.10
CA ASN A 272 1.51 42.20 1.21
C ASN A 272 2.86 42.59 1.84
N ARG A 273 2.85 42.80 3.16
CA ARG A 273 4.04 43.08 4.00
C ARG A 273 4.88 41.81 4.29
N HIS A 274 4.95 40.90 3.33
CA HIS A 274 5.51 39.55 3.51
C HIS A 274 6.94 39.53 4.07
N CYS A 275 7.79 40.45 3.60
CA CYS A 275 9.19 40.60 4.04
C CYS A 275 9.35 41.43 5.33
N LEU A 276 8.30 42.18 5.70
CA LEU A 276 8.27 43.11 6.83
C LEU A 276 7.53 42.50 8.04
N ASN A 277 7.04 41.26 7.89
CA ASN A 277 6.44 40.48 8.95
C ASN A 277 7.49 39.49 9.49
N CYS A 278 7.69 39.48 10.80
CA CYS A 278 8.61 38.56 11.46
C CYS A 278 8.08 37.12 11.34
N HIS A 279 8.83 36.24 10.67
CA HIS A 279 8.52 34.81 10.59
C HIS A 279 9.55 34.02 11.40
N PHE A 280 9.14 33.56 12.59
CA PHE A 280 10.01 32.80 13.48
C PHE A 280 9.35 31.50 13.96
N PRO A 281 10.10 30.38 14.02
CA PRO A 281 11.41 30.15 13.39
C PRO A 281 11.36 30.26 11.87
N VAL A 282 12.42 30.81 11.27
CA VAL A 282 12.54 31.01 9.81
C VAL A 282 12.51 29.66 9.05
N SER A 283 12.73 28.54 9.75
CA SER A 283 12.57 27.18 9.23
C SER A 283 11.11 26.78 8.97
N MET A 284 10.13 27.49 9.55
CA MET A 284 8.71 27.29 9.25
C MET A 284 8.24 28.04 8.01
N VAL A 285 9.10 28.86 7.40
CA VAL A 285 8.79 29.54 6.15
C VAL A 285 9.67 29.05 5.01
N ASN A 286 9.05 28.81 3.86
CA ASN A 286 9.71 28.32 2.65
C ASN A 286 10.55 29.40 1.93
N CYS A 287 10.87 30.50 2.62
CA CYS A 287 11.66 31.61 2.13
C CYS A 287 13.16 31.32 2.24
N THR A 288 13.57 30.57 3.28
CA THR A 288 14.96 30.13 3.51
C THR A 288 15.49 29.23 2.41
N ALA A 289 14.60 28.57 1.66
CA ALA A 289 14.94 27.78 0.49
C ALA A 289 15.62 28.60 -0.62
N CYS A 290 15.36 29.91 -0.70
CA CYS A 290 16.01 30.81 -1.68
C CYS A 290 16.77 31.96 -1.01
N HIS A 291 16.40 32.34 0.22
CA HIS A 291 17.04 33.36 1.04
C HIS A 291 17.62 32.70 2.30
N PRO A 292 18.77 32.01 2.21
CA PRO A 292 19.38 31.38 3.37
C PRO A 292 19.74 32.41 4.46
N ASN A 293 20.01 33.65 4.05
CA ASN A 293 20.25 34.81 4.91
C ASN A 293 19.32 35.96 4.48
N PRO A 294 18.07 36.02 4.95
CA PRO A 294 17.15 37.09 4.58
C PRO A 294 17.63 38.43 5.16
N ALA A 295 17.83 39.42 4.29
CA ALA A 295 18.09 40.80 4.72
C ALA A 295 16.79 41.45 5.20
N HIS A 296 16.86 42.26 6.27
CA HIS A 296 15.72 42.98 6.85
C HIS A 296 15.96 44.50 6.77
N PRO A 297 15.83 45.15 5.59
CA PRO A 297 16.23 46.55 5.36
C PRO A 297 15.40 47.58 6.12
N SER A 298 14.27 47.16 6.70
CA SER A 298 13.37 48.00 7.51
C SER A 298 13.59 47.83 9.01
N ALA A 299 14.53 46.98 9.42
CA ALA A 299 14.93 46.85 10.81
C ALA A 299 15.91 47.98 11.14
N ILE A 300 15.57 48.81 12.12
CA ILE A 300 16.36 50.00 12.49
C ILE A 300 17.60 49.54 13.24
N ASP A 301 18.66 50.31 13.09
CA ASP A 301 19.68 50.49 14.10
C ASP A 301 19.09 50.50 15.57
N SER A 302 19.49 49.53 16.42
CA SER A 302 19.28 49.16 17.85
C SER A 302 19.42 50.34 18.79
N PRO A 303 19.35 50.17 20.12
CA PRO A 303 19.23 51.33 20.99
C PRO A 303 20.50 51.94 21.62
N HIS A 304 21.63 51.24 21.80
CA HIS A 304 22.83 51.79 22.46
C HIS A 304 23.83 52.54 21.52
N PRO A 305 24.23 53.79 21.80
CA PRO A 305 25.37 54.43 21.10
C PRO A 305 26.65 53.58 21.23
N PRO A 306 27.69 53.74 20.39
CA PRO A 306 28.90 52.92 20.47
C PRO A 306 29.49 52.98 21.89
N PHE A 307 29.27 51.93 22.67
CA PHE A 307 29.58 51.90 24.08
C PHE A 307 30.99 51.34 24.26
N ALA A 308 31.92 52.19 24.70
CA ALA A 308 33.32 51.82 24.96
C ALA A 308 33.50 51.27 26.39
N GLY A 309 32.73 50.24 26.77
CA GLY A 309 32.77 49.66 28.12
C GLY A 309 32.45 48.16 28.14
N ASN A 310 32.93 47.46 29.18
CA ASN A 310 32.82 46.00 29.29
C ASN A 310 31.42 45.56 29.76
N CYS A 311 30.76 44.69 28.98
CA CYS A 311 29.35 44.27 29.08
C CYS A 311 28.97 43.43 30.32
N THR A 312 29.84 43.36 31.33
CA THR A 312 29.72 42.47 32.49
C THR A 312 29.24 43.18 33.76
N GLN A 313 28.98 44.49 33.72
CA GLN A 313 28.50 45.21 34.90
C GLN A 313 27.00 45.00 35.12
N LEU A 314 26.70 44.36 36.25
CA LEU A 314 25.42 43.87 36.80
C LEU A 314 24.25 44.86 36.88
N GLY A 315 24.41 46.11 36.42
CA GLY A 315 23.37 47.14 36.47
C GLY A 315 22.41 47.12 35.28
N CYS A 316 22.82 46.61 34.12
CA CYS A 316 21.99 46.60 32.90
C CYS A 316 21.57 45.18 32.47
N HIS A 317 22.30 44.15 32.93
CA HIS A 317 21.99 42.74 32.69
C HIS A 317 22.10 41.95 34.01
N PRO A 318 21.04 41.27 34.47
CA PRO A 318 21.05 40.52 35.72
C PRO A 318 21.97 39.28 35.65
N PRO A 319 22.45 38.76 36.80
CA PRO A 319 23.23 37.53 36.84
C PRO A 319 22.33 36.36 36.41
N GLY A 320 22.65 35.78 35.26
CA GLY A 320 21.77 34.89 34.48
C GLY A 320 22.09 34.87 32.98
N ARG A 321 22.82 35.90 32.52
CA ARG A 321 23.81 36.01 31.42
C ARG A 321 23.47 37.12 30.42
N SER A 322 24.40 38.07 30.34
CA SER A 322 24.54 39.07 29.29
C SER A 322 24.46 38.43 27.91
N GLY A 323 23.70 39.06 27.02
CA GLY A 323 23.37 38.52 25.69
C GLY A 323 21.92 38.03 25.56
N GLU A 324 21.04 38.19 26.54
CA GLU A 324 19.61 37.84 26.42
C GLU A 324 18.69 39.09 26.39
N PRO A 325 18.29 39.56 25.18
CA PRO A 325 17.27 40.58 25.00
C PRO A 325 16.00 39.98 24.29
N PRO A 326 14.94 40.77 23.98
CA PRO A 326 13.52 40.39 24.10
C PRO A 326 12.84 39.80 22.85
N HIS A 327 13.42 38.80 22.16
CA HIS A 327 12.65 37.97 21.23
C HIS A 327 11.87 36.90 22.02
N PRO A 328 10.57 36.71 21.79
CA PRO A 328 9.78 35.80 22.61
C PRO A 328 10.27 34.39 22.32
N LYS A 329 10.75 33.57 23.25
CA LYS A 329 11.33 33.69 24.61
C LYS A 329 11.40 32.23 25.05
N PRO A 330 12.43 31.73 25.74
CA PRO A 330 12.88 30.39 25.36
C PRO A 330 12.84 30.14 23.84
N MET A 331 13.36 31.11 23.07
CA MET A 331 13.45 31.08 21.59
C MET A 331 14.71 31.84 21.10
N GLY A 332 15.88 31.46 21.61
CA GLY A 332 17.20 31.39 20.94
C GLY A 332 17.82 32.50 20.07
N ILE A 333 17.23 33.67 19.79
CA ILE A 333 17.85 34.72 18.94
C ILE A 333 18.25 35.97 19.75
N HIS A 334 19.54 36.34 19.70
CA HIS A 334 20.14 37.54 20.30
C HIS A 334 19.66 38.84 19.60
N CYS A 335 19.54 39.98 20.31
CA CYS A 335 18.84 41.16 19.74
C CYS A 335 19.68 42.10 18.87
N THR A 336 20.99 41.91 18.86
CA THR A 336 21.89 42.48 17.85
C THR A 336 21.58 42.01 16.42
N VAL A 337 20.72 41.01 16.26
CA VAL A 337 20.39 40.40 14.96
C VAL A 337 19.39 41.25 14.15
N CYS A 338 18.46 41.95 14.79
CA CYS A 338 17.38 42.69 14.14
C CYS A 338 17.43 44.20 14.41
N HIS A 339 18.35 44.63 15.25
CA HIS A 339 18.48 46.00 15.66
C HIS A 339 19.98 46.33 15.78
N ASN A 340 20.47 47.41 15.16
CA ASN A 340 21.86 47.97 15.29
C ASN A 340 22.16 49.35 16.04
N ARG A 341 22.50 49.36 17.32
CA ARG A 341 23.06 50.45 18.14
C ARG A 341 23.38 49.72 19.42
#